data_AF-A0A8J4V9L4-F1
#
_entry.id   AF-A0A8J4V9L4-F1
#
_cell.length_a   1.000
_cell.length_b   1.000
_cell.length_c   1.000
_cell.angle_alpha   90.00
_cell.angle_beta   90.00
_cell.angle_gamma   90.00
#
_symmetry.space_group_name_H-M   'P 1'
#
loop_
_entity.id
_entity.type
_entity.pdbx_description
1 polymer ?
#
loop_
_entity_poly.entity_id
_entity_poly.type
_entity_poly.pdbx_seq_one_letter_code
_entity_poly.pdbx_strand_id
1 'polypeptide(L)'
;MSAFVKSIDKNHLLTVGLEGFYGPKTPKSLTMNPEEWASKLGADFIRNSKISYVDFASVHIYPDHWFHEEGIDEKIKFVSKWMLSHIEDGDRELKKPVMFTEFGLSNLNKDYQPSQRDRFYKTIYDVIHKSAKKNRAGAGALVWQFFVGGMEEYNDDFGIVPWERRPTYILITEQSCKLARIRGLNQLKGYLKDLCLEGY
;
A
#
# COMPACT_ATOMS: atom_id res chain seq x y z
N MET A 1 11.56 -21.15 2.87
CA MET A 1 12.59 -20.11 2.71
C MET A 1 12.69 -19.16 3.91
N SER A 2 11.60 -18.65 4.49
CA SER A 2 11.69 -17.69 5.61
C SER A 2 12.53 -18.16 6.81
N ALA A 3 12.39 -19.42 7.23
CA ALA A 3 13.22 -20.01 8.29
C ALA A 3 14.73 -19.99 7.96
N PHE A 4 15.07 -20.25 6.69
CA PHE A 4 16.46 -20.26 6.23
C PHE A 4 17.04 -18.85 6.25
N VAL A 5 16.33 -17.86 5.71
CA VAL A 5 16.75 -16.44 5.77
C VAL A 5 16.98 -16.01 7.22
N LYS A 6 16.04 -16.33 8.14
CA LYS A 6 16.17 -16.02 9.56
C LYS A 6 17.27 -16.79 10.30
N SER A 7 17.74 -17.91 9.76
CA SER A 7 18.90 -18.62 10.31
C SER A 7 20.21 -17.87 10.04
N ILE A 8 20.27 -17.12 8.94
CA ILE A 8 21.42 -16.31 8.53
C ILE A 8 21.34 -14.92 9.16
N ASP A 9 20.17 -14.27 9.08
CA ASP A 9 19.95 -12.92 9.58
C ASP A 9 18.79 -12.86 10.59
N LYS A 10 19.15 -12.60 11.84
CA LYS A 10 18.21 -12.49 12.96
C LYS A 10 17.85 -11.04 13.31
N ASN A 11 18.47 -10.06 12.66
CA ASN A 11 18.33 -8.64 13.00
C ASN A 11 17.26 -7.96 12.16
N HIS A 12 17.13 -8.32 10.88
CA HIS A 12 16.22 -7.64 9.97
C HIS A 12 14.82 -8.27 9.93
N LEU A 13 13.81 -7.44 9.67
CA LEU A 13 12.44 -7.90 9.40
C LEU A 13 12.38 -8.62 8.04
N LEU A 14 11.45 -9.56 7.92
CA LEU A 14 11.24 -10.37 6.75
C LEU A 14 9.74 -10.46 6.41
N THR A 15 9.43 -10.33 5.12
CA THR A 15 8.10 -10.61 4.57
C THR A 15 8.20 -11.52 3.35
N VAL A 16 7.05 -11.90 2.78
CA VAL A 16 6.95 -12.78 1.62
C VAL A 16 6.93 -11.99 0.30
N GLY A 17 6.31 -10.80 0.28
CA GLY A 17 6.13 -10.02 -0.96
C GLY A 17 4.88 -10.43 -1.74
N LEU A 18 3.78 -10.71 -1.04
CA LEU A 18 2.49 -11.05 -1.64
C LEU A 18 1.75 -9.80 -2.11
N GLU A 19 1.01 -9.95 -3.21
CA GLU A 19 -0.04 -9.02 -3.63
C GLU A 19 -1.20 -8.96 -2.62
N GLY A 20 -1.43 -10.03 -1.86
CA GLY A 20 -2.42 -10.08 -0.78
C GLY A 20 -3.66 -10.94 -1.09
N PHE A 21 -3.70 -11.67 -2.21
CA PHE A 21 -4.85 -12.51 -2.51
C PHE A 21 -5.12 -13.59 -1.46
N TYR A 22 -6.41 -13.77 -1.14
CA TYR A 22 -6.88 -14.84 -0.28
C TYR A 22 -6.98 -16.15 -1.07
N GLY A 23 -6.50 -17.24 -0.48
CA GLY A 23 -6.55 -18.56 -1.11
C GLY A 23 -7.97 -19.13 -1.19
N PRO A 24 -8.17 -20.22 -1.96
CA PRO A 24 -9.50 -20.72 -2.31
C PRO A 24 -10.28 -21.29 -1.11
N LYS A 25 -9.58 -21.62 -0.02
CA LYS A 25 -10.18 -22.12 1.24
C LYS A 25 -10.37 -21.04 2.30
N THR A 26 -9.99 -19.79 2.02
CA THR A 26 -10.15 -18.68 2.96
C THR A 26 -11.51 -18.02 2.71
N PRO A 27 -12.42 -17.91 3.70
CA PRO A 27 -13.78 -17.41 3.49
C PRO A 27 -13.88 -16.04 2.81
N LYS A 28 -12.89 -15.17 3.05
CA LYS A 28 -12.81 -13.84 2.45
C LYS A 28 -12.50 -13.84 0.94
N SER A 29 -12.03 -14.95 0.38
CA SER A 29 -11.66 -15.02 -1.05
C SER A 29 -12.82 -14.65 -1.97
N LEU A 30 -14.04 -15.06 -1.67
CA LEU A 30 -15.23 -14.80 -2.50
C LEU A 30 -15.69 -13.34 -2.47
N THR A 31 -15.28 -12.56 -1.47
CA THR A 31 -15.84 -11.21 -1.23
C THR A 31 -14.80 -10.11 -1.24
N MET A 32 -13.53 -10.46 -1.05
CA MET A 32 -12.44 -9.49 -0.92
C MET A 32 -11.40 -9.61 -2.03
N ASN A 33 -11.24 -10.77 -2.69
CA ASN A 33 -10.40 -10.81 -3.89
C ASN A 33 -11.03 -9.96 -5.00
N PRO A 34 -10.22 -9.42 -5.92
CA PRO A 34 -10.76 -8.65 -7.04
C PRO A 34 -11.69 -9.51 -7.89
N GLU A 35 -11.25 -10.72 -8.21
CA GLU A 35 -11.97 -11.66 -9.08
C GLU A 35 -11.66 -13.11 -8.69
N GLU A 36 -12.43 -14.06 -9.24
CA GLU A 36 -12.30 -15.49 -8.91
C GLU A 36 -10.88 -16.03 -9.18
N TRP A 37 -10.24 -15.53 -10.25
CA TRP A 37 -8.90 -15.96 -10.66
C TRP A 37 -7.83 -15.71 -9.59
N ALA A 38 -7.97 -14.64 -8.79
CA ALA A 38 -6.97 -14.25 -7.80
C ALA A 38 -6.74 -15.32 -6.74
N SER A 39 -7.81 -16.06 -6.38
CA SER A 39 -7.71 -17.18 -5.44
C SER A 39 -6.95 -18.39 -5.99
N LYS A 40 -6.75 -18.47 -7.31
CA LYS A 40 -6.18 -19.64 -8.01
C LYS A 40 -4.70 -19.45 -8.35
N LEU A 41 -4.10 -18.31 -8.01
CA LEU A 41 -2.68 -18.01 -8.28
C LEU A 41 -1.68 -18.70 -7.32
N GLY A 42 -2.17 -19.49 -6.36
CA GLY A 42 -1.33 -20.27 -5.45
C GLY A 42 -0.85 -19.50 -4.21
N ALA A 43 -1.22 -18.24 -4.06
CA ALA A 43 -1.01 -17.45 -2.84
C ALA A 43 -2.20 -17.56 -1.87
N ASP A 44 -1.92 -17.43 -0.58
CA ASP A 44 -2.93 -17.27 0.46
C ASP A 44 -2.40 -16.31 1.53
N PHE A 45 -2.90 -15.08 1.51
CA PHE A 45 -2.49 -14.00 2.42
C PHE A 45 -2.43 -14.44 3.88
N ILE A 46 -3.46 -15.14 4.38
CA ILE A 46 -3.52 -15.56 5.79
C ILE A 46 -2.47 -16.64 6.04
N ARG A 47 -2.48 -17.72 5.26
CA ARG A 47 -1.61 -18.87 5.50
C ARG A 47 -0.14 -18.52 5.36
N ASN A 48 0.22 -17.75 4.34
CA ASN A 48 1.60 -17.37 4.08
C ASN A 48 2.10 -16.36 5.13
N SER A 49 1.28 -15.38 5.51
CA SER A 49 1.68 -14.37 6.48
C SER A 49 1.67 -14.88 7.93
N LYS A 50 0.96 -15.97 8.24
CA LYS A 50 0.91 -16.56 9.59
C LYS A 50 2.16 -17.35 9.98
N ILE A 51 3.05 -17.64 9.03
CA ILE A 51 4.33 -18.31 9.28
C ILE A 51 5.13 -17.52 10.32
N SER A 52 5.69 -18.19 11.34
CA SER A 52 6.35 -17.54 12.49
C SER A 52 7.57 -16.69 12.10
N TYR A 53 8.28 -17.06 11.02
CA TYR A 53 9.45 -16.34 10.52
C TYR A 53 9.13 -15.13 9.61
N VAL A 54 7.84 -14.85 9.37
CA VAL A 54 7.37 -13.65 8.65
C VAL A 54 6.99 -12.61 9.68
N ASP A 55 7.60 -11.43 9.67
CA ASP A 55 7.42 -10.43 10.72
C ASP A 55 6.25 -9.47 10.43
N PHE A 56 5.96 -9.22 9.15
CA PHE A 56 4.85 -8.38 8.71
C PHE A 56 4.26 -8.91 7.40
N ALA A 57 2.99 -8.61 7.16
CA ALA A 57 2.30 -8.98 5.94
C ALA A 57 2.42 -7.87 4.88
N SER A 58 2.54 -8.25 3.61
CA SER A 58 2.57 -7.32 2.48
C SER A 58 1.31 -7.46 1.63
N VAL A 59 0.89 -6.37 1.01
CA VAL A 59 -0.29 -6.28 0.14
C VAL A 59 0.01 -5.26 -0.97
N HIS A 60 -0.39 -5.54 -2.20
CA HIS A 60 -0.25 -4.64 -3.35
C HIS A 60 -1.64 -4.08 -3.73
N ILE A 61 -1.69 -3.02 -4.54
CA ILE A 61 -2.95 -2.38 -4.96
C ILE A 61 -2.84 -1.86 -6.42
N TYR A 62 -3.45 -2.60 -7.36
CA TYR A 62 -3.48 -2.24 -8.79
C TYR A 62 -4.89 -2.44 -9.37
N PRO A 63 -5.85 -1.58 -9.00
CA PRO A 63 -7.25 -1.82 -9.32
C PRO A 63 -7.54 -1.70 -10.82
N ASP A 64 -6.74 -0.98 -11.59
CA ASP A 64 -6.83 -0.89 -13.05
C ASP A 64 -6.31 -2.15 -13.77
N HIS A 65 -5.38 -2.88 -13.16
CA HIS A 65 -4.96 -4.20 -13.65
C HIS A 65 -5.96 -5.30 -13.27
N TRP A 66 -6.65 -5.15 -12.14
CA TRP A 66 -7.60 -6.15 -11.67
C TRP A 66 -9.00 -5.99 -12.29
N PHE A 67 -9.38 -4.76 -12.63
CA PHE A 67 -10.71 -4.37 -13.07
C PHE A 67 -10.62 -3.55 -14.37
N HIS A 68 -10.98 -4.17 -15.49
CA HIS A 68 -10.84 -3.55 -16.81
C HIS A 68 -12.06 -2.73 -17.25
N GLU A 69 -13.25 -3.01 -16.70
CA GLU A 69 -14.51 -2.39 -17.14
C GLU A 69 -15.01 -1.33 -16.15
N GLU A 70 -14.47 -1.33 -14.93
CA GLU A 70 -14.94 -0.52 -13.81
C GLU A 70 -14.39 0.92 -13.87
N GLY A 71 -15.27 1.85 -13.52
CA GLY A 71 -14.94 3.26 -13.32
C GLY A 71 -14.05 3.48 -12.10
N ILE A 72 -13.43 4.67 -12.04
CA ILE A 72 -12.52 5.05 -10.95
C ILE A 72 -13.20 5.03 -9.58
N ASP A 73 -14.50 5.34 -9.49
CA ASP A 73 -15.22 5.39 -8.23
C ASP A 73 -15.44 3.97 -7.66
N GLU A 74 -15.75 2.99 -8.53
CA GLU A 74 -15.88 1.57 -8.19
C GLU A 74 -14.53 1.02 -7.73
N LYS A 75 -13.46 1.32 -8.47
CA LYS A 75 -12.07 0.96 -8.12
C LYS A 75 -11.68 1.50 -6.75
N ILE A 76 -11.94 2.78 -6.46
CA ILE A 76 -11.63 3.40 -5.15
C ILE A 76 -12.46 2.78 -4.01
N LYS A 77 -13.74 2.46 -4.25
CA LYS A 77 -14.58 1.74 -3.27
C LYS A 77 -13.99 0.36 -2.96
N PHE A 78 -13.56 -0.37 -3.98
CA PHE A 78 -12.90 -1.66 -3.80
C PHE A 78 -11.60 -1.52 -2.99
N VAL A 79 -10.72 -0.59 -3.37
CA VAL A 79 -9.44 -0.34 -2.69
C VAL A 79 -9.65 -0.09 -1.19
N SER A 80 -10.65 0.72 -0.83
CA SER A 80 -10.98 0.95 0.58
C SER A 80 -11.36 -0.33 1.32
N LYS A 81 -12.20 -1.18 0.71
CA LYS A 81 -12.60 -2.49 1.29
C LYS A 81 -11.41 -3.44 1.40
N TRP A 82 -10.63 -3.53 0.34
CA TRP A 82 -9.40 -4.32 0.25
C TRP A 82 -8.48 -4.00 1.43
N MET A 83 -8.13 -2.72 1.61
CA MET A 83 -7.24 -2.31 2.68
C MET A 83 -7.82 -2.59 4.08
N LEU A 84 -9.09 -2.27 4.30
CA LEU A 84 -9.72 -2.45 5.60
C LEU A 84 -9.79 -3.92 6.02
N SER A 85 -10.07 -4.83 5.07
CA SER A 85 -10.08 -6.28 5.32
C SER A 85 -8.70 -6.79 5.72
N HIS A 86 -7.66 -6.41 4.98
CA HIS A 86 -6.29 -6.84 5.27
C HIS A 86 -5.80 -6.32 6.61
N ILE A 87 -6.09 -5.05 6.94
CA ILE A 87 -5.76 -4.46 8.23
C ILE A 87 -6.48 -5.20 9.36
N GLU A 88 -7.76 -5.56 9.17
CA GLU A 88 -8.51 -6.35 10.14
C GLU A 88 -7.89 -7.73 10.37
N ASP A 89 -7.44 -8.41 9.32
CA ASP A 89 -6.75 -9.70 9.46
C ASP A 89 -5.38 -9.53 10.14
N GLY A 90 -4.68 -8.43 9.88
CA GLY A 90 -3.48 -8.03 10.63
C GLY A 90 -3.75 -7.93 12.13
N ASP A 91 -4.84 -7.27 12.52
CA ASP A 91 -5.26 -7.09 13.91
C ASP A 91 -5.74 -8.40 14.57
N ARG A 92 -6.51 -9.21 13.84
CA ARG A 92 -7.30 -10.31 14.43
C ARG A 92 -6.64 -11.67 14.23
N GLU A 93 -6.22 -11.97 13.01
CA GLU A 93 -5.77 -13.30 12.60
C GLU A 93 -4.25 -13.47 12.68
N LEU A 94 -3.52 -12.46 12.22
CA LEU A 94 -2.07 -12.52 12.07
C LEU A 94 -1.33 -12.00 13.31
N LYS A 95 -1.90 -11.00 14.00
CA LYS A 95 -1.24 -10.24 15.07
C LYS A 95 0.08 -9.62 14.58
N LYS A 96 0.07 -9.12 13.34
CA LYS A 96 1.23 -8.58 12.64
C LYS A 96 0.88 -7.28 11.91
N PRO A 97 1.86 -6.36 11.74
CA PRO A 97 1.70 -5.21 10.86
C PRO A 97 1.37 -5.63 9.42
N VAL A 98 0.60 -4.81 8.74
CA VAL A 98 0.27 -4.95 7.31
C VAL A 98 0.79 -3.72 6.58
N MET A 99 1.70 -3.95 5.64
CA MET A 99 2.30 -2.93 4.78
C MET A 99 1.74 -3.05 3.38
N PHE A 100 1.31 -1.93 2.81
CA PHE A 100 0.88 -1.86 1.41
C PHE A 100 2.10 -1.52 0.55
N THR A 101 2.85 -2.55 0.16
CA THR A 101 4.22 -2.41 -0.36
C THR A 101 4.27 -1.92 -1.80
N GLU A 102 3.15 -1.97 -2.52
CA GLU A 102 3.01 -1.38 -3.84
C GLU A 102 1.58 -0.84 -4.00
N PHE A 103 1.46 0.33 -4.62
CA PHE A 103 0.20 0.78 -5.19
C PHE A 103 0.44 1.74 -6.34
N GLY A 104 -0.40 1.65 -7.36
CA GLY A 104 -0.27 2.45 -8.57
C GLY A 104 -1.60 2.63 -9.29
N LEU A 105 -1.68 3.66 -10.14
CA LEU A 105 -2.75 3.84 -11.11
C LEU A 105 -2.11 4.33 -12.42
N SER A 106 -2.20 3.53 -13.47
CA SER A 106 -1.57 3.76 -14.78
C SER A 106 -2.08 5.05 -15.41
N ASN A 107 -1.17 5.84 -15.99
CA ASN A 107 -1.54 7.01 -16.80
C ASN A 107 -1.96 6.65 -18.23
N LEU A 108 -1.82 5.39 -18.66
CA LEU A 108 -2.27 4.89 -19.96
C LEU A 108 -3.72 4.37 -19.93
N ASN A 109 -4.40 4.44 -18.79
CA ASN A 109 -5.85 4.19 -18.72
C ASN A 109 -6.59 5.12 -19.71
N LYS A 110 -7.53 4.57 -20.48
CA LYS A 110 -8.22 5.25 -21.60
C LYS A 110 -8.77 6.65 -21.25
N ASP A 111 -9.30 6.81 -20.04
CA ASP A 111 -9.90 8.06 -19.56
C ASP A 111 -9.12 8.66 -18.37
N TYR A 112 -7.80 8.45 -18.37
CA TYR A 112 -6.93 8.89 -17.29
C TYR A 112 -6.94 10.41 -17.15
N GLN A 113 -7.21 10.87 -15.94
CA GLN A 113 -6.94 12.24 -15.53
C GLN A 113 -6.00 12.20 -14.33
N PRO A 114 -4.97 13.07 -14.26
CA PRO A 114 -4.06 13.09 -13.12
C PRO A 114 -4.75 13.25 -11.75
N SER A 115 -5.90 13.92 -11.71
CA SER A 115 -6.74 14.06 -10.50
C SER A 115 -7.28 12.72 -9.98
N GLN A 116 -7.49 11.71 -10.84
CA GLN A 116 -7.90 10.37 -10.44
C GLN A 116 -6.80 9.68 -9.63
N ARG A 117 -5.53 9.83 -10.03
CA ARG A 117 -4.37 9.32 -9.28
C ARG A 117 -4.28 9.95 -7.90
N ASP A 118 -4.50 11.27 -7.79
CA ASP A 118 -4.52 11.94 -6.47
C ASP A 118 -5.67 11.43 -5.59
N ARG A 119 -6.88 11.26 -6.14
CA ARG A 119 -8.04 10.71 -5.40
C ARG A 119 -7.76 9.28 -4.91
N PHE A 120 -7.14 8.47 -5.75
CA PHE A 120 -6.72 7.12 -5.43
C PHE A 120 -5.67 7.11 -4.31
N TYR A 121 -4.58 7.89 -4.44
CA TYR A 121 -3.52 7.99 -3.42
C TYR A 121 -4.07 8.52 -2.10
N LYS A 122 -4.94 9.53 -2.16
CA LYS A 122 -5.57 10.11 -0.97
C LYS A 122 -6.40 9.07 -0.21
N THR A 123 -7.12 8.21 -0.91
CA THR A 123 -7.88 7.12 -0.28
C THR A 123 -6.95 6.20 0.53
N ILE A 124 -5.85 5.76 -0.08
CA ILE A 124 -4.87 4.86 0.56
C ILE A 124 -4.27 5.55 1.79
N TYR A 125 -3.78 6.77 1.63
CA TYR A 125 -3.18 7.54 2.71
C TYR A 125 -4.13 7.82 3.87
N ASP A 126 -5.40 8.15 3.58
CA ASP A 126 -6.43 8.35 4.60
C ASP A 126 -6.70 7.06 5.38
N VAL A 127 -6.73 5.89 4.72
CA VAL A 127 -6.91 4.59 5.40
C VAL A 127 -5.71 4.29 6.31
N ILE A 128 -4.48 4.47 5.83
CA ILE A 128 -3.26 4.27 6.63
C ILE A 128 -3.22 5.20 7.83
N HIS A 129 -3.49 6.50 7.61
CA HIS A 129 -3.49 7.47 8.69
C HIS A 129 -4.57 7.16 9.74
N LYS A 130 -5.78 6.77 9.33
CA LYS A 130 -6.84 6.33 10.25
C LYS A 130 -6.45 5.07 11.01
N SER A 131 -5.79 4.11 10.37
CA SER A 131 -5.25 2.91 11.02
C SER A 131 -4.24 3.27 12.09
N ALA A 132 -3.23 4.08 11.73
CA ALA A 132 -2.18 4.54 12.63
C ALA A 132 -2.75 5.31 13.85
N LYS A 133 -3.69 6.24 13.64
CA LYS A 133 -4.35 6.98 14.73
C LYS A 133 -5.09 6.08 15.72
N LYS A 134 -5.57 4.92 15.26
CA LYS A 134 -6.29 3.94 16.07
C LYS A 134 -5.40 2.80 16.57
N ASN A 135 -4.08 2.89 16.35
CA ASN A 135 -3.11 1.84 16.68
C ASN A 135 -3.52 0.46 16.12
N ARG A 136 -3.99 0.44 14.86
CA ARG A 136 -4.34 -0.79 14.12
C ARG A 136 -3.19 -1.25 13.23
N ALA A 137 -3.29 -2.46 12.70
CA ALA A 137 -2.21 -3.14 11.97
C ALA A 137 -1.75 -2.48 10.66
N GLY A 138 -2.52 -1.58 10.05
CA GLY A 138 -2.10 -0.87 8.84
C GLY A 138 -0.93 0.05 9.13
N ALA A 139 0.26 -0.34 8.67
CA ALA A 139 1.54 0.17 9.14
C ALA A 139 2.23 1.15 8.18
N GLY A 140 1.80 1.19 6.92
CA GLY A 140 2.39 2.07 5.91
C GLY A 140 1.96 1.68 4.50
N ALA A 141 2.29 2.55 3.55
CA ALA A 141 2.08 2.30 2.13
C ALA A 141 3.24 2.89 1.30
N LEU A 142 3.64 2.20 0.24
CA LEU A 142 4.74 2.60 -0.65
C LEU A 142 4.20 2.72 -2.08
N VAL A 143 4.42 3.89 -2.69
CA VAL A 143 3.98 4.18 -4.06
C VAL A 143 4.83 3.37 -5.04
N TRP A 144 4.17 2.75 -6.01
CA TRP A 144 4.81 2.28 -7.24
C TRP A 144 4.56 3.32 -8.36
N GLN A 145 5.57 4.00 -8.88
CA GLN A 145 6.95 4.07 -8.38
C GLN A 145 7.52 5.48 -8.55
N PHE A 146 8.49 5.84 -7.71
CA PHE A 146 9.15 7.14 -7.80
C PHE A 146 10.25 7.12 -8.85
N PHE A 147 10.23 8.13 -9.71
CA PHE A 147 11.23 8.40 -10.73
C PHE A 147 12.06 9.62 -10.37
N VAL A 148 13.25 9.67 -10.97
CA VAL A 148 14.03 10.90 -11.11
C VAL A 148 13.69 11.48 -12.49
N GLY A 149 13.61 12.81 -12.61
CA GLY A 149 13.29 13.47 -13.88
C GLY A 149 14.30 13.14 -14.98
N GLY A 150 13.83 13.05 -16.23
CA GLY A 150 14.65 12.67 -17.38
C GLY A 150 14.77 11.16 -17.61
N MET A 151 13.98 10.35 -16.91
CA MET A 151 13.97 8.88 -17.03
C MET A 151 12.67 8.35 -17.68
N GLU A 152 11.94 9.19 -18.42
CA GLU A 152 10.59 8.88 -18.91
C GLU A 152 10.56 7.64 -19.82
N GLU A 153 11.67 7.32 -20.50
CA GLU A 153 11.80 6.14 -21.36
C GLU A 153 11.71 4.79 -20.61
N TYR A 154 11.92 4.79 -19.29
CA TYR A 154 11.81 3.60 -18.44
C TYR A 154 10.46 3.50 -17.71
N ASN A 155 9.56 4.45 -17.94
CA ASN A 155 8.29 4.51 -17.24
C ASN A 155 7.38 3.35 -17.68
N ASP A 156 6.86 2.61 -16.70
CA ASP A 156 5.93 1.48 -16.86
C ASP A 156 4.47 1.90 -16.67
N ASP A 157 4.16 3.15 -17.01
CA ASP A 157 2.85 3.84 -16.86
C ASP A 157 2.50 4.30 -15.44
N PHE A 158 3.23 3.81 -14.43
CA PHE A 158 3.01 4.13 -13.02
C PHE A 158 3.99 5.16 -12.46
N GLY A 159 5.13 5.33 -13.12
CA GLY A 159 6.21 6.21 -12.70
C GLY A 159 5.74 7.65 -12.48
N ILE A 160 6.14 8.20 -11.34
CA ILE A 160 5.95 9.62 -11.01
C ILE A 160 7.25 10.25 -10.56
N VAL A 161 7.53 11.44 -11.06
CA VAL A 161 8.49 12.36 -10.46
C VAL A 161 7.69 13.25 -9.50
N PRO A 162 7.76 13.06 -8.17
CA PRO A 162 6.76 13.62 -7.26
C PRO A 162 6.60 15.15 -7.36
N TRP A 163 7.70 15.88 -7.56
CA TRP A 163 7.71 17.34 -7.60
C TRP A 163 7.23 17.96 -8.92
N GLU A 164 7.14 17.20 -10.00
CA GLU A 164 6.63 17.71 -11.29
C GLU A 164 5.11 17.99 -11.25
N ARG A 165 4.42 17.42 -10.25
CA ARG A 165 2.99 17.65 -10.04
C ARG A 165 2.69 18.06 -8.60
N ARG A 166 2.54 19.37 -8.40
CA ARG A 166 2.30 20.00 -7.09
C ARG A 166 1.20 19.33 -6.25
N PRO A 167 0.00 18.99 -6.78
CA PRO A 167 -1.03 18.29 -5.99
C PRO A 167 -0.57 16.93 -5.43
N THR A 168 0.14 16.14 -6.22
CA THR A 168 0.67 14.83 -5.80
C THR A 168 1.79 15.00 -4.78
N TYR A 169 2.69 15.97 -5.00
CA TYR A 169 3.75 16.30 -4.05
C TYR A 169 3.20 16.70 -2.67
N ILE A 170 2.24 17.62 -2.64
CA ILE A 170 1.58 18.06 -1.40
C ILE A 170 0.91 16.87 -0.71
N LEU A 171 0.20 16.03 -1.45
CA LEU A 171 -0.49 14.87 -0.90
C LEU A 171 0.46 13.88 -0.20
N ILE A 172 1.57 13.52 -0.85
CA ILE A 172 2.60 12.62 -0.30
C ILE A 172 3.24 13.25 0.95
N THR A 173 3.52 14.54 0.88
CA THR A 173 4.17 15.27 1.96
C THR A 173 3.26 15.40 3.18
N GLU A 174 2.00 15.79 2.97
CA GLU A 174 1.00 15.86 4.03
C GLU A 174 0.83 14.51 4.73
N GLN A 175 0.79 13.41 3.97
CA GLN A 175 0.67 12.08 4.57
C GLN A 175 1.87 11.78 5.48
N SER A 176 3.08 12.03 4.98
CA SER A 176 4.32 11.85 5.74
C SER A 176 4.29 12.65 7.04
N CYS A 177 3.87 13.92 6.98
CA CYS A 177 3.74 14.78 8.15
C CYS A 177 2.63 14.34 9.12
N LYS A 178 1.47 13.90 8.61
CA LYS A 178 0.36 13.38 9.43
C LYS A 178 0.80 12.15 10.22
N LEU A 179 1.50 11.20 9.59
CA LEU A 179 2.02 10.02 10.28
C LEU A 179 3.12 10.36 11.29
N ALA A 180 4.02 11.28 10.95
CA ALA A 180 5.06 11.73 11.88
C ALA A 180 4.49 12.37 13.14
N ARG A 181 3.42 13.17 13.01
CA ARG A 181 2.74 13.81 14.16
C ARG A 181 2.17 12.79 15.14
N ILE A 182 1.73 11.61 14.67
CA ILE A 182 1.23 10.55 15.56
C ILE A 182 2.34 10.02 16.48
N ARG A 183 3.58 9.92 15.99
CA ARG A 183 4.74 9.46 16.78
C ARG A 183 5.39 10.57 17.61
N GLY A 184 4.97 11.82 17.40
CA GLY A 184 5.53 13.03 18.01
C GLY A 184 6.60 13.68 17.12
N LEU A 185 6.41 14.97 16.82
CA LEU A 185 7.28 15.76 15.94
C LEU A 185 8.74 15.83 16.42
N ASN A 186 8.98 15.62 17.72
CA ASN A 186 10.33 15.62 18.29
C ASN A 186 11.21 14.47 17.78
N GLN A 187 10.60 13.44 17.17
CA GLN A 187 11.32 12.33 16.54
C GLN A 187 11.71 12.63 15.08
N LEU A 188 11.19 13.71 14.48
CA LEU A 188 11.59 14.13 13.13
C LEU A 188 12.99 14.73 13.14
N LYS A 189 13.80 14.35 12.16
CA LYS A 189 15.15 14.87 11.93
C LYS A 189 15.28 15.37 10.50
N GLY A 190 16.11 16.40 10.32
CA GLY A 190 16.47 16.94 9.01
C GLY A 190 15.28 17.49 8.23
N TYR A 191 15.38 17.40 6.90
CA TYR A 191 14.47 18.05 5.95
C TYR A 191 12.99 17.78 6.20
N LEU A 192 12.61 16.57 6.63
CA LEU A 192 11.20 16.25 6.92
C LEU A 192 10.62 17.07 8.07
N LYS A 193 11.43 17.47 9.05
CA LYS A 193 10.96 18.34 10.15
C LYS A 193 10.58 19.71 9.63
N ASP A 194 11.46 20.31 8.85
CA ASP A 194 11.29 21.66 8.29
C ASP A 194 10.09 21.67 7.33
N LEU A 195 10.05 20.67 6.45
CA LEU A 195 8.96 20.37 5.52
C LEU A 195 7.58 20.26 6.21
N CYS A 196 7.52 19.74 7.44
CA CYS A 196 6.26 19.58 8.18
C CYS A 196 5.88 20.77 9.08
N LEU A 197 6.81 21.71 9.30
CA LEU A 197 6.61 22.91 10.11
C LEU A 197 6.23 24.13 9.27
N GLU A 198 6.74 24.23 8.03
CA GLU A 198 6.52 25.39 7.15
C GLU A 198 5.07 25.53 6.67
N GLY A 199 4.29 24.44 6.66
CA GLY A 199 2.91 24.45 6.14
C GLY A 199 2.88 24.55 4.60
N TYR A 200 1.86 23.94 3.96
CA TYR A 200 1.66 23.95 2.50
C TYR A 200 0.52 24.87 2.11
#